data_AF-A0A934GLK3-F1
#
_entry.id   AF-A0A934GLK3-F1
#
_cell.length_a   1.000
_cell.length_b   1.000
_cell.length_c   1.000
_cell.angle_alpha   90.00
_cell.angle_beta   90.00
_cell.angle_gamma   90.00
#
_symmetry.space_group_name_H-M   'P 1'
#
loop_
_entity.id
_entity.type
_entity.pdbx_description
1 polymer ?
#
loop_
_entity_poly.entity_id
_entity_poly.type
_entity_poly.pdbx_seq_one_letter_code
_entity_poly.pdbx_strand_id
1 'polypeptide(L)'
;MTIQENHPTEANMEVDSLDGELVFGPAISAPKAEQAQQTQLPAPRGYSWQATMDLEPGMIIARPVTGTTGSRVTMHLAIGSSITADTIAQLINKGVECVAVMDGTSLPPEIHASTVTRYETRLREIFAPVPDSSCRPLFDALIKYGPL
;
A
#
# COMPACT_ATOMS: atom_id res chain seq x y z
N MET A 1 -43.93 31.08 -30.56
CA MET A 1 -45.08 31.99 -30.33
C MET A 1 -45.60 31.61 -28.96
N THR A 2 -45.07 32.15 -27.85
CA THR A 2 -45.31 33.50 -27.28
C THR A 2 -46.81 33.70 -27.07
N ILE A 3 -47.37 33.88 -25.87
CA ILE A 3 -47.26 35.02 -24.91
C ILE A 3 -47.67 34.46 -23.51
N GLN A 4 -47.01 34.64 -22.36
CA GLN A 4 -46.66 35.82 -21.54
C GLN A 4 -47.86 36.66 -20.99
N GLU A 5 -47.84 36.83 -19.65
CA GLU A 5 -48.35 37.96 -18.81
C GLU A 5 -49.85 38.27 -18.69
N ASN A 6 -50.37 38.27 -17.45
CA ASN A 6 -50.45 39.50 -16.65
C ASN A 6 -51.00 39.31 -15.21
N HIS A 7 -50.29 39.96 -14.28
CA HIS A 7 -50.62 40.37 -12.90
C HIS A 7 -51.94 41.21 -12.82
N PRO A 8 -52.48 41.68 -11.65
CA PRO A 8 -51.80 42.10 -10.40
C PRO A 8 -52.57 41.80 -9.09
N THR A 9 -52.05 42.11 -7.90
CA THR A 9 -52.40 43.37 -7.19
C THR A 9 -51.49 43.56 -5.97
N GLU A 10 -51.05 44.82 -5.85
CA GLU A 10 -50.19 45.45 -4.86
C GLU A 10 -50.66 45.30 -3.40
N ALA A 11 -49.69 45.31 -2.48
CA ALA A 11 -49.74 46.20 -1.33
C ALA A 11 -48.34 46.32 -0.72
N ASN A 12 -47.74 47.50 -0.91
CA ASN A 12 -46.58 48.00 -0.16
C ASN A 12 -46.89 48.04 1.34
N MET A 13 -45.93 47.65 2.17
CA MET A 13 -45.72 48.33 3.46
C MET A 13 -44.25 48.24 3.84
N GLU A 14 -43.56 49.33 3.55
CA GLU A 14 -42.23 49.68 4.02
C GLU A 14 -42.38 50.18 5.48
N VAL A 15 -41.61 49.62 6.42
CA VAL A 15 -41.24 50.30 7.68
C VAL A 15 -39.97 49.65 8.25
N ASP A 16 -38.89 50.41 8.13
CA ASP A 16 -37.93 50.78 9.17
C ASP A 16 -37.19 49.74 10.04
N SER A 17 -35.86 49.86 9.93
CA SER A 17 -34.89 49.96 11.02
C SER A 17 -34.47 48.75 11.87
N LEU A 18 -33.20 48.39 11.62
CA LEU A 18 -32.08 48.34 12.55
C LEU A 18 -31.93 47.16 13.54
N ASP A 19 -30.74 46.57 13.43
CA ASP A 19 -29.93 45.95 14.47
C ASP A 19 -30.45 44.66 15.12
N GLY A 20 -30.17 43.55 14.45
CA GLY A 20 -30.21 42.21 15.01
C GLY A 20 -28.92 41.46 14.66
N GLU A 21 -27.89 41.70 15.46
CA GLU A 21 -26.60 41.03 15.48
C GLU A 21 -26.78 39.49 15.42
N LEU A 22 -26.58 38.89 14.24
CA LEU A 22 -26.47 37.45 14.08
C LEU A 22 -25.11 37.02 14.65
N VAL A 23 -25.12 36.69 15.94
CA VAL A 23 -24.05 35.99 16.62
C VAL A 23 -23.84 34.65 15.90
N PHE A 24 -22.88 34.61 14.98
CA PHE A 24 -22.36 33.37 14.43
C PHE A 24 -21.74 32.59 15.58
N GLY A 25 -22.39 31.50 15.96
CA GLY A 25 -21.88 30.54 16.94
C GLY A 25 -20.49 30.03 16.55
N PRO A 26 -19.71 29.54 17.54
CA PRO A 26 -18.34 29.13 17.30
C PRO A 26 -18.30 27.99 16.28
N ALA A 27 -17.37 28.14 15.33
CA ALA A 27 -17.03 27.14 14.34
C ALA A 27 -16.92 25.75 14.99
N ILE A 28 -17.83 24.86 14.63
CA ILE A 28 -17.75 23.44 15.01
C ILE A 28 -16.56 22.90 14.22
N SER A 29 -15.43 22.87 14.93
CA SER A 29 -14.17 22.33 14.46
C SER A 29 -14.41 20.93 13.93
N ALA A 30 -13.92 20.69 12.71
CA ALA A 30 -13.88 19.38 12.09
C ALA A 30 -13.38 18.33 13.10
N PRO A 31 -13.89 17.09 13.08
CA PRO A 31 -13.27 16.01 13.82
C PRO A 31 -11.84 15.88 13.31
N LYS A 32 -10.92 16.30 14.18
CA LYS A 32 -9.48 16.09 14.07
C LYS A 32 -9.32 14.63 13.66
N ALA A 33 -8.74 14.41 12.48
CA ALA A 33 -8.33 13.09 12.05
C ALA A 33 -7.48 12.52 13.18
N GLU A 34 -8.07 11.62 13.95
CA GLU A 34 -7.38 10.74 14.85
C GLU A 34 -6.55 9.85 13.94
N GLN A 35 -5.36 10.36 13.59
CA GLN A 35 -4.29 9.58 13.05
C GLN A 35 -4.04 8.52 14.10
N ALA A 36 -4.70 7.36 13.92
CA ALA A 36 -4.32 6.14 14.57
C ALA A 36 -2.84 5.98 14.26
N GLN A 37 -2.02 6.31 15.25
CA GLN A 37 -0.61 5.99 15.28
C GLN A 37 -0.58 4.48 15.12
N GLN A 38 -0.35 4.04 13.88
CA GLN A 38 0.05 2.68 13.60
C GLN A 38 1.30 2.50 14.45
N THR A 39 1.14 1.82 15.58
CA THR A 39 2.22 1.39 16.44
C THR A 39 3.09 0.51 15.55
N GLN A 40 4.08 1.13 14.93
CA GLN A 40 5.00 0.48 14.01
C GLN A 40 5.83 -0.44 14.88
N LEU A 41 5.32 -1.66 15.09
CA LEU A 41 6.07 -2.72 15.73
C LEU A 41 7.41 -2.83 14.98
N PRO A 42 8.54 -2.94 15.70
CA PRO A 42 9.83 -3.08 15.05
C PRO A 42 9.76 -4.24 14.07
N ALA A 43 10.26 -4.04 12.86
CA ALA A 43 10.25 -5.07 11.82
C ALA A 43 10.83 -6.37 12.41
N PRO A 44 10.16 -7.51 12.26
CA PRO A 44 10.67 -8.79 12.74
C PRO A 44 12.11 -8.98 12.26
N ARG A 45 13.01 -9.39 13.15
CA ARG A 45 14.39 -9.76 12.75
C ARG A 45 14.31 -11.19 12.19
N GLY A 46 14.06 -11.31 10.89
CA GLY A 46 13.86 -12.60 10.19
C GLY A 46 12.64 -12.56 9.27
N TYR A 47 12.82 -11.96 8.10
CA TYR A 47 11.84 -12.01 7.02
C TYR A 47 12.55 -12.00 5.67
N SER A 48 11.89 -12.58 4.68
CA SER A 48 12.29 -12.60 3.28
C SER A 48 11.23 -11.90 2.43
N TRP A 49 11.66 -11.27 1.34
CA TRP A 49 10.74 -10.72 0.35
C TRP A 49 10.41 -11.82 -0.66
N GLN A 50 9.17 -12.27 -0.67
CA GLN A 50 8.66 -13.24 -1.61
C GLN A 50 7.90 -12.54 -2.72
N ALA A 51 8.10 -12.97 -3.96
CA ALA A 51 7.22 -12.55 -5.05
C ALA A 51 5.81 -13.09 -4.78
N THR A 52 4.77 -12.33 -5.13
CA THR A 52 3.37 -12.73 -4.91
C THR A 52 3.05 -14.09 -5.55
N MET A 53 3.74 -14.45 -6.63
CA MET A 53 3.60 -15.73 -7.33
C MET A 53 4.25 -16.91 -6.60
N ASP A 54 5.20 -16.65 -5.69
CA ASP A 54 5.91 -17.64 -4.89
C ASP A 54 5.31 -17.76 -3.46
N LEU A 55 4.19 -17.06 -3.20
CA LEU A 55 3.48 -17.15 -1.93
C LEU A 55 2.66 -18.43 -1.83
N GLU A 56 2.73 -19.07 -0.68
CA GLU A 56 1.93 -20.25 -0.36
C GLU A 56 0.95 -19.94 0.79
N PRO A 57 -0.26 -20.52 0.78
CA PRO A 57 -1.16 -20.45 1.92
C PRO A 57 -0.48 -20.96 3.20
N GLY A 58 -0.66 -20.23 4.30
CA GLY A 58 -0.04 -20.53 5.59
C GLY A 58 1.20 -19.69 5.91
N MET A 59 1.83 -19.05 4.91
CA MET A 59 2.88 -18.05 5.13
C MET A 59 2.38 -16.87 5.98
N ILE A 60 3.27 -16.19 6.71
CA ILE A 60 2.89 -15.11 7.65
C ILE A 60 3.45 -13.78 7.20
N ILE A 61 2.62 -12.73 7.16
CA ILE A 61 3.02 -11.37 6.79
C ILE A 61 4.00 -10.80 7.82
N ALA A 62 5.20 -10.39 7.39
CA ALA A 62 6.20 -9.73 8.24
C ALA A 62 6.10 -8.19 8.23
N ARG A 63 5.53 -7.60 7.17
CA ARG A 63 5.33 -6.15 7.04
C ARG A 63 3.94 -5.84 6.52
N PRO A 64 3.28 -4.77 6.99
CA PRO A 64 1.91 -4.50 6.60
C PRO A 64 1.83 -4.22 5.09
N VAL A 65 0.77 -4.73 4.45
CA VAL A 65 0.48 -4.50 3.03
C VAL A 65 -0.85 -3.78 2.92
N THR A 66 -0.89 -2.71 2.13
CA THR A 66 -2.11 -1.94 1.86
C THR A 66 -2.37 -1.91 0.37
N GLY A 67 -3.55 -2.32 -0.05
CA GLY A 67 -4.03 -2.19 -1.43
C GLY A 67 -5.08 -1.09 -1.55
N THR A 68 -4.87 -0.17 -2.49
CA THR A 68 -5.80 0.95 -2.75
C THR A 68 -6.54 0.77 -4.07
N THR A 69 -7.73 1.33 -4.19
CA THR A 69 -8.47 1.46 -5.45
C THR A 69 -9.05 2.87 -5.52
N GLY A 70 -8.56 3.65 -6.48
CA GLY A 70 -8.73 5.11 -6.45
C GLY A 70 -8.16 5.68 -5.16
N SER A 71 -8.96 6.48 -4.43
CA SER A 71 -8.58 7.10 -3.16
C SER A 71 -8.87 6.24 -1.91
N ARG A 72 -9.39 5.02 -2.08
CA ARG A 72 -9.84 4.18 -0.95
C ARG A 72 -8.89 3.01 -0.69
N VAL A 73 -8.55 2.79 0.58
CA VAL A 73 -7.92 1.53 1.01
C VAL A 73 -8.98 0.43 0.92
N THR A 74 -8.67 -0.62 0.19
CA THR A 74 -9.59 -1.75 -0.10
C THR A 74 -9.04 -3.08 0.40
N MET A 75 -7.77 -3.13 0.80
CA MET A 75 -7.12 -4.29 1.37
C MET A 75 -6.11 -3.81 2.40
N HIS A 76 -6.09 -4.43 3.57
CA HIS A 76 -5.06 -4.21 4.58
C HIS A 76 -4.69 -5.55 5.21
N LEU A 77 -3.43 -5.95 5.08
CA LEU A 77 -2.85 -7.11 5.74
C LEU A 77 -1.92 -6.61 6.82
N ALA A 78 -2.22 -6.95 8.08
CA ALA A 78 -1.40 -6.58 9.21
C ALA A 78 -0.21 -7.54 9.37
N ILE A 79 0.84 -7.10 10.08
CA ILE A 79 1.92 -7.99 10.51
C ILE A 79 1.32 -9.17 11.31
N GLY A 80 1.81 -10.38 11.06
CA GLY A 80 1.32 -11.61 11.69
C GLY A 80 0.10 -12.22 11.01
N SER A 81 -0.46 -11.56 9.98
CA SER A 81 -1.59 -12.11 9.23
C SER A 81 -1.16 -13.35 8.44
N SER A 82 -1.97 -14.40 8.47
CA SER A 82 -1.75 -15.59 7.65
C SER A 82 -2.19 -15.33 6.22
N ILE A 83 -1.36 -15.73 5.28
CA ILE A 83 -1.63 -15.67 3.85
C ILE A 83 -2.56 -16.85 3.51
N THR A 84 -3.69 -16.56 2.91
CA THR A 84 -4.63 -17.56 2.38
C THR A 84 -4.61 -17.53 0.85
N ALA A 85 -5.21 -18.54 0.20
CA ALA A 85 -5.39 -18.51 -1.25
C ALA A 85 -6.17 -17.28 -1.74
N ASP A 86 -7.17 -16.84 -0.97
CA ASP A 86 -7.93 -15.62 -1.26
C ASP A 86 -7.05 -14.37 -1.10
N THR A 87 -6.21 -14.32 -0.07
CA THR A 87 -5.23 -13.25 0.13
C THR A 87 -4.28 -13.12 -1.06
N ILE A 88 -3.78 -14.25 -1.59
CA ILE A 88 -2.92 -14.27 -2.78
C ILE A 88 -3.66 -13.72 -4.00
N ALA A 89 -4.90 -14.18 -4.24
CA ALA A 89 -5.72 -13.67 -5.33
C ALA A 89 -5.96 -12.15 -5.21
N GLN A 90 -6.20 -11.64 -4.00
CA GLN A 90 -6.34 -10.20 -3.76
C GLN A 90 -5.03 -9.44 -4.03
N LEU A 91 -3.88 -9.97 -3.60
CA LEU A 91 -2.57 -9.37 -3.87
C LEU A 91 -2.31 -9.25 -5.38
N ILE A 92 -2.62 -10.30 -6.14
CA ILE A 92 -2.53 -10.32 -7.61
C ILE A 92 -3.46 -9.26 -8.22
N ASN A 93 -4.73 -9.24 -7.80
CA ASN A 93 -5.72 -8.28 -8.30
C ASN A 93 -5.37 -6.82 -7.97
N LYS A 94 -4.61 -6.58 -6.89
CA LYS A 94 -4.11 -5.27 -6.50
C LYS A 94 -2.75 -4.94 -7.11
N GLY A 95 -2.16 -5.83 -7.91
CA GLY A 95 -0.85 -5.63 -8.53
C GLY A 95 0.28 -5.54 -7.52
N VAL A 96 0.16 -6.17 -6.35
CA VAL A 96 1.25 -6.27 -5.39
C VAL A 96 2.23 -7.31 -5.92
N GLU A 97 3.46 -6.90 -6.21
CA GLU A 97 4.47 -7.78 -6.82
C GLU A 97 5.25 -8.59 -5.79
N CYS A 98 5.51 -8.00 -4.62
CA CYS A 98 6.30 -8.61 -3.55
C CYS A 98 5.70 -8.35 -2.17
N VAL A 99 5.83 -9.33 -1.28
CA VAL A 99 5.35 -9.29 0.10
C VAL A 99 6.45 -9.78 1.04
N ALA A 100 6.66 -9.07 2.15
CA ALA A 100 7.57 -9.52 3.19
C ALA A 100 6.89 -10.59 4.04
N VAL A 101 7.47 -11.79 4.09
CA VAL A 101 6.96 -12.95 4.82
C VAL A 101 7.91 -13.28 5.96
N MET A 102 7.38 -13.61 7.14
CA MET A 102 8.21 -14.07 8.27
C MET A 102 8.88 -15.37 7.87
N ASP A 103 10.16 -15.51 8.17
CA ASP A 103 10.91 -16.74 7.89
C ASP A 103 10.36 -17.86 8.79
N GLY A 104 9.36 -18.58 8.28
CA GLY A 104 8.64 -19.62 9.03
C GLY A 104 9.40 -20.96 9.07
N THR A 105 10.38 -21.13 8.21
CA THR A 105 11.21 -22.32 8.10
C THR A 105 12.33 -21.98 7.13
N SER A 106 13.58 -22.22 7.51
CA SER A 106 14.67 -22.39 6.55
C SER A 106 14.14 -23.21 5.38
N LEU A 107 14.20 -22.68 4.16
CA LEU A 107 13.91 -23.50 2.98
C LEU A 107 14.70 -24.82 3.13
N PRO A 108 14.12 -25.97 2.74
CA PRO A 108 14.88 -27.21 2.69
C PRO A 108 16.19 -26.95 1.95
N PRO A 109 17.33 -27.43 2.47
CA PRO A 109 18.65 -27.06 1.96
C PRO A 109 18.81 -27.32 0.45
N GLU A 110 18.08 -28.30 -0.08
CA GLU A 110 18.02 -28.60 -1.52
C GLU A 110 17.36 -27.48 -2.35
N ILE A 111 16.24 -26.92 -1.86
CA ILE A 111 15.56 -25.81 -2.54
C ILE A 111 16.42 -24.55 -2.45
N HIS A 112 17.00 -24.27 -1.27
CA HIS A 112 17.91 -23.13 -1.10
C HIS A 112 19.11 -23.22 -2.04
N ALA A 113 19.76 -24.39 -2.15
CA ALA A 113 20.88 -24.60 -3.07
C ALA A 113 20.47 -24.38 -4.54
N SER A 114 19.28 -24.84 -4.92
CA SER A 114 18.74 -24.63 -6.28
C SER A 114 18.48 -23.14 -6.57
N THR A 115 17.94 -22.41 -5.58
CA THR A 115 17.64 -20.97 -5.68
C THR A 115 18.92 -20.15 -5.79
N VAL A 116 19.93 -20.45 -4.98
CA VAL A 116 21.27 -19.81 -5.05
C VAL A 116 21.89 -20.04 -6.42
N THR A 117 21.86 -21.28 -6.91
CA THR A 117 22.43 -21.62 -8.22
C THR A 117 21.74 -20.86 -9.35
N ARG A 118 20.40 -20.81 -9.32
CA ARG A 118 19.60 -20.07 -10.32
C ARG A 118 19.84 -18.57 -10.24
N TYR A 119 19.96 -18.02 -9.03
CA TYR A 119 20.25 -16.62 -8.79
C TYR A 119 21.62 -16.21 -9.34
N GLU A 120 22.67 -16.95 -9.00
CA GLU A 120 24.03 -16.70 -9.52
C GLU A 120 24.11 -16.83 -11.04
N THR A 121 23.42 -17.81 -11.61
CA THR A 121 23.36 -17.99 -13.07
C THR A 121 22.75 -16.76 -13.73
N ARG A 122 21.61 -16.27 -13.23
CA ARG A 122 20.96 -15.05 -13.75
C ARG A 122 21.84 -13.81 -13.59
N LEU A 123 22.55 -13.68 -12.47
CA LEU A 123 23.47 -12.55 -12.31
C LEU A 123 24.60 -12.58 -13.35
N ARG A 124 25.14 -13.75 -13.67
CA ARG A 124 26.16 -13.89 -14.73
C ARG A 124 25.61 -13.64 -16.12
N GLU A 125 24.33 -13.92 -16.38
CA GLU A 125 23.66 -13.55 -17.63
C GLU A 125 23.50 -12.02 -17.75
N ILE A 126 23.11 -11.35 -16.67
CA ILE A 126 22.86 -9.90 -16.64
C ILE A 126 24.16 -9.10 -16.75
N PHE A 127 25.19 -9.50 -15.99
CA PHE A 127 26.46 -8.78 -15.90
C PHE A 127 27.52 -9.28 -16.87
N ALA A 128 27.16 -10.21 -17.77
CA ALA A 128 28.08 -11.00 -18.58
C ALA A 128 29.00 -11.92 -17.73
N PRO A 129 29.65 -12.94 -18.33
CA PRO A 129 30.50 -13.89 -17.60
C PRO A 129 31.65 -13.22 -16.83
N VAL A 130 32.05 -12.03 -17.28
CA VAL A 130 33.04 -11.16 -16.63
C VAL A 130 32.40 -9.78 -16.50
N PRO A 131 32.00 -9.37 -15.28
CA PRO A 131 31.45 -8.03 -15.05
C PRO A 131 32.51 -6.97 -15.33
N ASP A 132 32.12 -5.93 -16.05
CA ASP A 132 32.92 -4.73 -16.23
C ASP A 132 33.30 -4.11 -14.89
N SER A 133 34.43 -3.40 -14.84
CA SER A 133 34.95 -2.77 -13.62
C SER A 133 33.97 -1.79 -12.98
N SER A 134 33.10 -1.17 -13.77
CA SER A 134 32.01 -0.29 -13.32
C SER A 134 30.88 -1.04 -12.61
N CYS A 135 30.60 -2.28 -13.00
CA CYS A 135 29.49 -3.10 -12.49
C CYS A 135 29.93 -4.08 -11.39
N ARG A 136 31.24 -4.33 -11.27
CA ARG A 136 31.85 -5.24 -10.30
C ARG A 136 31.38 -5.01 -8.85
N PRO A 137 31.32 -3.76 -8.33
CA PRO A 137 30.88 -3.54 -6.94
C PRO A 137 29.43 -3.94 -6.70
N LEU A 138 28.55 -3.74 -7.70
CA LEU A 138 27.15 -4.12 -7.61
C LEU A 138 26.99 -5.65 -7.69
N PHE A 139 27.70 -6.30 -8.61
CA PHE A 139 27.72 -7.76 -8.72
C PHE A 139 28.19 -8.40 -7.40
N ASP A 140 29.31 -7.92 -6.84
CA ASP A 140 29.86 -8.45 -5.59
C ASP A 140 28.90 -8.23 -4.41
N ALA A 141 28.21 -7.09 -4.36
CA ALA A 141 27.17 -6.85 -3.37
C ALA A 141 26.02 -7.84 -3.51
N LEU A 142 25.52 -8.07 -4.72
CA LEU A 142 24.42 -9.01 -4.99
C LEU A 142 24.79 -10.45 -4.63
N ILE A 143 26.02 -10.89 -4.94
CA ILE A 143 26.54 -12.20 -4.51
C ILE A 143 26.64 -12.28 -2.99
N LYS A 144 27.14 -11.22 -2.34
CA LYS A 144 27.32 -11.18 -0.89
C LYS A 144 25.99 -11.27 -0.12
N TYR A 145 24.95 -10.62 -0.61
CA TYR A 145 23.63 -10.63 0.03
C TYR A 145 22.77 -11.82 -0.40
N GLY A 146 23.11 -12.47 -1.53
CA GLY A 146 22.47 -13.69 -1.99
C GLY A 146 21.02 -13.48 -2.47
N PRO A 147 20.36 -14.54 -2.95
CA PRO A 147 18.91 -14.52 -3.06
C PRO A 147 18.30 -14.38 -1.66
N LEU A 148 17.30 -13.51 -1.54
CA LEU A 148 16.51 -13.31 -0.32
C LEU A 148 15.73 -14.57 0.07
#